data_AF-A0A2M7N2W6-F1
#
_entry.id   AF-A0A2M7N2W6-F1
#
_cell.length_a   1.000
_cell.length_b   1.000
_cell.length_c   1.000
_cell.angle_alpha   90.00
_cell.angle_beta   90.00
_cell.angle_gamma   90.00
#
_symmetry.space_group_name_H-M   'P 1'
#
loop_
_entity.id
_entity.type
_entity.pdbx_description
1 polymer ?
#
loop_
_entity_poly.entity_id
_entity_poly.type
_entity_poly.pdbx_seq_one_letter_code
_entity_poly.pdbx_strand_id
1 'polypeptide(L)'
;QLRFSSGLSLGLLQYKIDGSRIILHDQNDQTLSNGMYTDYLPDANLGLFLYSKSYSVGLAVNQLFNNNINFKEVEQLGINKIKSHFILYGSYLYQINDDFDVEPTLLLKFVSPAPIQADISAKVTYKNMVWLGFSYRTKDALSVMVGYNYKDQLSFGYSYDLSITDIKKYSTGTHELMLGIRFNKFKESESRAKIE
;
A
#
# COMPACT_ATOMS: atom_id res chain seq x y z
N GLN A 1 -23.02 6.83 -13.74
CA GLN A 1 -22.84 5.48 -14.30
C GLN A 1 -21.83 4.76 -13.44
N LEU A 2 -22.17 3.55 -13.00
CA LEU A 2 -21.31 2.68 -12.21
C LEU A 2 -20.36 1.94 -13.15
N ARG A 3 -19.09 1.83 -12.79
CA ARG A 3 -18.04 1.19 -13.58
C ARG A 3 -17.34 0.12 -12.75
N PHE A 4 -17.00 -0.99 -13.38
CA PHE A 4 -16.27 -2.09 -12.77
C PHE A 4 -14.91 -2.25 -13.46
N SER A 5 -13.90 -2.62 -12.68
CA SER A 5 -12.57 -2.95 -13.16
C SER A 5 -11.97 -4.07 -12.30
N SER A 6 -11.10 -4.86 -12.91
CA SER A 6 -10.33 -5.89 -12.22
C SER A 6 -8.87 -5.79 -12.63
N GLY A 7 -7.99 -6.30 -11.78
CA GLY A 7 -6.55 -6.35 -12.00
C GLY A 7 -5.95 -7.64 -11.47
N LEU A 8 -4.98 -8.17 -12.22
CA LEU A 8 -4.14 -9.29 -11.83
C LEU A 8 -2.68 -8.85 -11.98
N SER A 9 -1.88 -9.11 -10.95
CA SER A 9 -0.44 -8.89 -10.97
C SER A 9 0.26 -10.22 -10.71
N LEU A 10 1.32 -10.50 -11.47
CA LEU A 10 2.24 -11.60 -11.22
C LEU A 10 3.62 -11.01 -10.95
N GLY A 11 4.36 -11.59 -10.02
CA GLY A 11 5.68 -11.09 -9.63
C GLY A 11 6.56 -12.18 -9.05
N LEU A 12 7.82 -11.82 -8.81
CA LEU A 12 8.80 -12.68 -8.15
C LEU A 12 9.38 -11.92 -6.96
N LEU A 13 9.24 -12.46 -5.76
CA LEU A 13 9.82 -11.93 -4.53
C LEU A 13 11.17 -12.61 -4.30
N GLN A 14 12.20 -11.84 -3.98
CA GLN A 14 13.51 -12.37 -3.59
C GLN A 14 13.78 -12.06 -2.13
N TYR A 15 14.00 -13.09 -1.32
CA TYR A 15 14.48 -12.96 0.04
C TYR A 15 15.95 -13.34 0.10
N LYS A 16 16.77 -12.46 0.66
CA LYS A 16 18.20 -12.67 0.83
C LYS A 16 18.60 -12.40 2.27
N ILE A 17 19.23 -13.40 2.89
CA ILE A 17 19.82 -13.32 4.23
C ILE A 17 21.31 -13.62 4.12
N ASP A 18 22.10 -12.80 4.78
CA ASP A 18 23.55 -12.97 4.86
C ASP A 18 23.93 -13.38 6.29
N GLY A 19 24.05 -14.70 6.51
CA GLY A 19 24.32 -15.28 7.82
C GLY A 19 25.66 -14.82 8.40
N SER A 20 26.62 -14.43 7.56
CA SER A 20 27.96 -13.99 8.00
C SER A 20 27.96 -12.66 8.77
N ARG A 21 26.87 -11.88 8.68
CA ARG A 21 26.70 -10.59 9.36
C ARG A 21 25.74 -10.66 10.55
N ILE A 22 25.23 -11.84 10.87
CA ILE A 22 24.32 -12.05 11.99
C ILE A 22 25.16 -12.40 13.23
N ILE A 23 25.06 -11.59 14.28
CA ILE A 23 25.60 -11.95 15.59
C ILE A 23 24.52 -12.77 16.30
N LEU A 24 24.72 -14.09 16.37
CA LEU A 24 23.82 -14.99 17.07
C LEU A 24 23.95 -14.80 18.59
N HIS A 25 22.84 -14.86 19.31
CA HIS A 25 22.82 -14.82 20.77
C HIS A 25 23.51 -16.06 21.36
N ASP A 26 23.35 -17.22 20.72
CA ASP A 26 24.09 -18.45 21.02
C ASP A 26 25.02 -18.77 19.85
N GLN A 27 26.33 -18.79 20.10
CA GLN A 27 27.35 -19.01 19.07
C GLN A 27 27.37 -20.45 18.55
N ASN A 28 26.69 -21.39 19.21
CA ASN A 28 26.56 -22.79 18.81
C ASN A 28 25.19 -23.12 18.18
N ASP A 29 24.36 -22.12 17.88
CA ASP A 29 23.08 -22.33 17.21
C ASP A 29 23.29 -22.77 15.76
N GLN A 30 23.12 -24.07 15.50
CA GLN A 30 23.35 -24.70 14.19
C GLN A 30 22.34 -24.28 13.12
N THR A 31 21.33 -23.49 13.46
CA THR A 31 20.25 -23.14 12.53
C THR A 31 20.57 -22.01 11.56
N LEU A 32 21.67 -21.28 11.76
CA LEU A 32 22.18 -20.31 10.78
C LEU A 32 23.68 -20.54 10.60
N SER A 33 24.06 -21.24 9.52
CA SER A 33 25.47 -21.38 9.13
C SER A 33 25.98 -20.07 8.51
N ASN A 34 27.30 -19.88 8.53
CA ASN A 34 27.96 -18.75 7.84
C ASN A 34 27.80 -18.90 6.32
N GLY A 35 26.66 -18.47 5.78
CA GLY A 35 26.30 -18.61 4.37
C GLY A 35 25.37 -17.49 3.88
N MET A 36 25.31 -17.33 2.56
CA MET A 36 24.30 -16.48 1.92
C MET A 36 23.11 -17.35 1.52
N TYR A 37 21.95 -17.06 2.09
CA TYR A 37 20.71 -17.73 1.76
C TYR A 37 19.88 -16.84 0.86
N THR A 38 19.45 -17.37 -0.29
CA THR A 38 18.55 -16.66 -1.21
C THR A 38 17.41 -17.58 -1.60
N ASP A 39 16.19 -17.06 -1.54
CA ASP A 39 14.98 -17.75 -1.98
C ASP A 39 14.18 -16.86 -2.93
N TYR A 40 13.58 -17.49 -3.95
CA TYR A 40 12.81 -16.82 -4.99
C TYR A 40 11.38 -17.37 -4.98
N LEU A 41 10.43 -16.49 -4.70
CA LEU A 41 9.05 -16.85 -4.44
C LEU A 41 8.16 -16.18 -5.49
N PRO A 42 7.71 -16.89 -6.52
CA PRO A 42 6.75 -16.34 -7.47
C PRO A 42 5.44 -16.08 -6.74
N ASP A 43 4.73 -15.02 -7.06
CA ASP A 43 3.51 -14.64 -6.35
C ASP A 43 2.53 -13.90 -7.26
N ALA A 44 1.30 -13.75 -6.79
CA ALA A 44 0.24 -13.06 -7.49
C ALA A 44 -0.56 -12.13 -6.57
N ASN A 45 -1.13 -11.08 -7.15
CA ASN A 45 -2.09 -10.20 -6.49
C ASN A 45 -3.34 -10.05 -7.36
N LEU A 46 -4.52 -9.98 -6.75
CA LEU A 46 -5.79 -9.81 -7.45
C LEU A 46 -6.57 -8.66 -6.84
N GLY A 47 -7.17 -7.83 -7.68
CA GLY A 47 -7.98 -6.68 -7.28
C GLY A 47 -9.26 -6.56 -8.08
N LEU A 48 -10.34 -6.19 -7.41
CA LEU A 48 -11.63 -5.82 -7.96
C LEU A 48 -11.96 -4.40 -7.49
N PHE A 49 -12.44 -3.56 -8.39
CA PHE A 49 -12.71 -2.17 -8.08
C PHE A 49 -13.97 -1.68 -8.79
N LEU A 50 -14.91 -1.19 -8.00
CA LEU A 50 -16.20 -0.68 -8.42
C LEU A 50 -16.25 0.81 -8.11
N TYR A 51 -16.47 1.65 -9.11
CA TYR A 51 -16.37 3.10 -8.95
C TYR A 51 -17.40 3.86 -9.78
N SER A 52 -17.75 5.05 -9.31
CA SER A 52 -18.61 6.02 -9.97
C SER A 52 -17.92 7.39 -9.95
N LYS A 53 -18.64 8.46 -10.28
CA LYS A 53 -18.12 9.84 -10.16
C LYS A 53 -17.81 10.23 -8.71
N SER A 54 -18.56 9.68 -7.74
CA SER A 54 -18.52 10.16 -6.35
C SER A 54 -18.23 9.07 -5.31
N TYR A 55 -18.14 7.81 -5.69
CA TYR A 55 -17.83 6.74 -4.72
C TYR A 55 -17.02 5.64 -5.37
N SER A 56 -16.22 4.97 -4.55
CA SER A 56 -15.40 3.84 -4.96
C SER A 56 -15.38 2.78 -3.86
N VAL A 57 -15.43 1.51 -4.25
CA VAL A 57 -15.31 0.35 -3.37
C VAL A 57 -14.36 -0.64 -4.02
N GLY A 58 -13.40 -1.14 -3.26
CA GLY A 58 -12.36 -2.04 -3.76
C GLY A 58 -12.19 -3.26 -2.85
N LEU A 59 -11.89 -4.40 -3.46
CA LEU A 59 -11.45 -5.60 -2.78
C LEU A 59 -10.13 -6.04 -3.42
N ALA A 60 -9.12 -6.32 -2.61
CA ALA A 60 -7.86 -6.82 -3.11
C ALA A 60 -7.32 -7.93 -2.21
N VAL A 61 -6.57 -8.85 -2.82
CA VAL A 61 -5.79 -9.86 -2.13
C VAL A 61 -4.37 -9.76 -2.63
N ASN A 62 -3.46 -9.43 -1.72
CA ASN A 62 -2.03 -9.49 -1.98
C ASN A 62 -1.46 -10.81 -1.48
N GLN A 63 -0.40 -11.27 -2.13
CA GLN A 63 0.30 -12.51 -1.82
C GLN A 63 -0.60 -13.75 -1.85
N LEU A 64 -1.18 -13.99 -3.03
CA LEU A 64 -2.18 -15.03 -3.27
C LEU A 64 -1.63 -16.45 -3.03
N PHE A 65 -0.35 -16.69 -3.34
CA PHE A 65 0.22 -18.05 -3.25
C PHE A 65 0.58 -18.45 -1.83
N ASN A 66 0.67 -17.49 -0.91
CA ASN A 66 0.92 -17.74 0.51
C ASN A 66 2.19 -18.61 0.69
N ASN A 67 3.26 -18.27 -0.03
CA ASN A 67 4.44 -19.12 -0.16
C ASN A 67 5.18 -19.29 1.18
N ASN A 68 5.78 -20.46 1.36
CA ASN A 68 6.74 -20.68 2.44
C ASN A 68 8.13 -20.23 1.96
N ILE A 69 8.83 -19.50 2.82
CA ILE A 69 10.24 -19.15 2.61
C ILE A 69 11.05 -20.36 3.07
N ASN A 70 11.73 -21.03 2.13
CA ASN A 70 12.51 -22.23 2.38
C ASN A 70 13.98 -21.95 2.11
N PHE A 71 14.73 -21.65 3.16
CA PHE A 71 16.18 -21.67 3.07
C PHE A 71 16.65 -23.13 3.07
N LYS A 72 17.08 -23.62 1.90
CA LYS A 72 17.36 -25.04 1.60
C LYS A 72 18.37 -25.75 2.53
N GLU A 73 19.03 -25.03 3.43
CA GLU A 73 20.09 -25.54 4.31
C GLU A 73 19.71 -25.55 5.81
N VAL A 74 18.50 -25.12 6.18
CA VAL A 74 18.04 -25.11 7.58
C VAL A 74 16.85 -26.05 7.73
N GLU A 75 17.10 -27.29 8.17
CA GLU A 75 16.02 -28.18 8.59
C GLU A 75 15.31 -27.58 9.82
N GLN A 76 14.02 -27.26 9.63
CA GLN A 76 13.04 -27.01 10.69
C GLN A 76 13.24 -25.78 11.60
N LEU A 77 13.29 -24.58 11.01
CA LEU A 77 12.95 -23.36 11.76
C LEU A 77 11.62 -22.75 11.33
N GLY A 78 10.55 -23.14 12.02
CA GLY A 78 9.29 -22.39 12.11
C GLY A 78 8.46 -22.28 10.83
N ILE A 79 7.20 -21.85 10.99
CA ILE A 79 6.28 -21.57 9.87
C ILE A 79 6.65 -20.19 9.29
N ASN A 80 7.70 -20.12 8.47
CA ASN A 80 8.07 -18.90 7.73
C ASN A 80 7.22 -18.78 6.46
N LYS A 81 5.96 -18.38 6.64
CA LYS A 81 4.97 -18.29 5.58
C LYS A 81 4.58 -16.85 5.29
N ILE A 82 4.73 -16.41 4.03
CA ILE A 82 4.19 -15.14 3.56
C ILE A 82 2.68 -15.24 3.61
N LYS A 83 2.03 -14.42 4.45
CA LYS A 83 0.57 -14.46 4.63
C LYS A 83 -0.13 -13.61 3.59
N SER A 84 -1.23 -14.13 3.04
CA SER A 84 -2.09 -13.33 2.16
C SER A 84 -2.74 -12.18 2.93
N HIS A 85 -2.74 -10.99 2.32
CA HIS A 85 -3.34 -9.79 2.86
C HIS A 85 -4.63 -9.47 2.11
N PHE A 86 -5.76 -9.55 2.81
CA PHE A 86 -7.05 -9.14 2.26
C PHE A 86 -7.31 -7.68 2.60
N ILE A 87 -7.69 -6.91 1.60
CA ILE A 87 -7.92 -5.47 1.70
C ILE A 87 -9.33 -5.16 1.22
N LEU A 88 -10.09 -4.44 2.05
CA LEU A 88 -11.34 -3.80 1.66
C LEU A 88 -11.12 -2.28 1.67
N TYR A 89 -11.55 -1.62 0.62
CA TYR A 89 -11.42 -0.17 0.44
C TYR A 89 -12.78 0.44 0.15
N GLY A 90 -13.02 1.64 0.69
CA GLY A 90 -14.17 2.47 0.35
C GLY A 90 -13.82 3.94 0.42
N SER A 91 -14.26 4.73 -0.54
CA SER A 91 -14.18 6.20 -0.49
C SER A 91 -15.40 6.86 -1.09
N TYR A 92 -15.66 8.10 -0.66
CA TYR A 92 -16.73 8.94 -1.16
C TYR A 92 -16.20 10.35 -1.43
N LEU A 93 -16.34 10.84 -2.65
CA LEU A 93 -15.99 12.21 -3.03
C LEU A 93 -17.24 13.09 -2.92
N TYR A 94 -17.21 13.99 -1.96
CA TYR A 94 -18.25 14.97 -1.70
C TYR A 94 -17.77 16.37 -2.14
N GLN A 95 -18.45 16.95 -3.13
CA GLN A 95 -18.18 18.32 -3.58
C GLN A 95 -18.94 19.28 -2.67
N ILE A 96 -18.24 20.02 -1.83
CA ILE A 96 -18.86 21.03 -0.94
C ILE A 96 -19.35 22.21 -1.79
N ASN A 97 -18.51 22.66 -2.72
CA ASN A 97 -18.77 23.73 -3.68
C ASN A 97 -17.79 23.60 -4.86
N ASP A 98 -17.81 24.54 -5.79
CA ASP A 98 -16.94 24.53 -6.98
C ASP A 98 -15.43 24.57 -6.65
N ASP A 99 -15.07 24.99 -5.43
CA ASP A 99 -13.70 25.18 -4.98
C ASP A 99 -13.21 24.07 -4.04
N PHE A 100 -14.10 23.37 -3.33
CA PHE A 100 -13.74 22.43 -2.26
C PHE A 100 -14.38 21.07 -2.42
N ASP A 101 -13.53 20.05 -2.42
CA ASP A 101 -13.89 18.64 -2.39
C ASP A 101 -13.42 17.98 -1.10
N VAL A 102 -14.20 17.07 -0.54
CA VAL A 102 -13.83 16.24 0.60
C VAL A 102 -13.99 14.76 0.27
N GLU A 103 -12.97 13.99 0.58
CA GLU A 103 -12.89 12.56 0.27
C GLU A 103 -12.57 11.77 1.55
N PRO A 104 -13.60 11.40 2.35
CA PRO A 104 -13.45 10.35 3.35
C PRO A 104 -13.11 9.01 2.69
N THR A 105 -12.22 8.26 3.34
CA THR A 105 -11.73 6.96 2.90
C THR A 105 -11.62 6.01 4.09
N LEU A 106 -12.00 4.76 3.88
CA LEU A 106 -11.81 3.65 4.82
C LEU A 106 -11.05 2.54 4.10
N LEU A 107 -10.02 2.01 4.76
CA LEU A 107 -9.29 0.84 4.29
C LEU A 107 -9.14 -0.16 5.44
N LEU A 108 -9.69 -1.35 5.26
CA LEU A 108 -9.59 -2.47 6.22
C LEU A 108 -8.60 -3.51 5.71
N LYS A 109 -7.70 -3.95 6.59
CA LYS A 109 -6.69 -4.98 6.29
C LYS A 109 -6.91 -6.19 7.20
N PHE A 110 -6.91 -7.37 6.59
CA PHE A 110 -7.08 -8.64 7.27
C PHE A 110 -5.92 -9.57 6.90
N VAL A 111 -5.21 -10.06 7.92
CA VAL A 111 -4.07 -10.97 7.77
C VAL A 111 -4.10 -11.93 8.95
N SER A 112 -4.15 -13.24 8.72
CA SER A 112 -4.15 -14.21 9.82
C SER A 112 -2.72 -14.51 10.30
N PRO A 113 -2.42 -14.50 11.62
CA PRO A 113 -3.33 -14.36 12.77
C PRO A 113 -3.40 -12.93 13.37
N ALA A 114 -2.95 -11.91 12.65
CA ALA A 114 -2.95 -10.54 13.14
C ALA A 114 -4.38 -10.00 13.33
N PRO A 115 -4.60 -9.11 14.31
CA PRO A 115 -5.87 -8.42 14.45
C PRO A 115 -6.16 -7.55 13.23
N ILE A 116 -7.44 -7.34 12.94
CA ILE A 116 -7.90 -6.48 11.85
C ILE A 116 -7.37 -5.05 12.09
N GLN A 117 -6.85 -4.43 11.05
CA GLN A 117 -6.41 -3.03 11.07
C GLN A 117 -7.32 -2.20 10.17
N ALA A 118 -7.79 -1.06 10.69
CA ALA A 118 -8.55 -0.08 9.94
C ALA A 118 -7.75 1.22 9.79
N ASP A 119 -7.71 1.75 8.58
CA ASP A 119 -7.19 3.08 8.23
C ASP A 119 -8.38 3.96 7.83
N ILE A 120 -8.62 5.00 8.62
CA ILE A 120 -9.70 5.95 8.43
C ILE A 120 -9.05 7.27 8.06
N SER A 121 -9.36 7.77 6.87
CA SER A 121 -8.73 8.95 6.31
C SER A 121 -9.75 9.94 5.78
N ALA A 122 -9.39 11.22 5.74
CA ALA A 122 -10.16 12.26 5.06
C ALA A 122 -9.19 13.21 4.35
N LYS A 123 -9.49 13.53 3.10
CA LYS A 123 -8.71 14.45 2.27
C LYS A 123 -9.59 15.59 1.78
N VAL A 124 -9.19 16.82 2.03
CA VAL A 124 -9.84 18.03 1.51
C VAL A 124 -8.98 18.56 0.38
N THR A 125 -9.58 18.84 -0.77
CA THR A 125 -8.90 19.38 -1.95
C THR A 125 -9.50 20.72 -2.34
N TYR A 126 -8.66 21.73 -2.51
CA TYR A 126 -9.00 23.06 -2.98
C TYR A 126 -8.62 23.23 -4.45
N LYS A 127 -9.63 23.54 -5.29
CA LYS A 127 -9.51 23.79 -6.74
C LYS A 127 -8.75 22.70 -7.51
N ASN A 128 -8.84 21.45 -7.06
CA ASN A 128 -8.02 20.33 -7.58
C ASN A 128 -6.50 20.54 -7.51
N MET A 129 -6.03 21.56 -6.80
CA MET A 129 -4.63 21.98 -6.75
C MET A 129 -4.01 21.66 -5.39
N VAL A 130 -4.51 22.26 -4.32
CA VAL A 130 -3.94 22.09 -2.97
C VAL A 130 -4.78 21.09 -2.22
N TRP A 131 -4.17 20.18 -1.46
CA TRP A 131 -4.93 19.26 -0.62
C TRP A 131 -4.31 19.10 0.75
N LEU A 132 -5.17 18.86 1.74
CA LEU A 132 -4.82 18.57 3.13
C LEU A 132 -5.49 17.25 3.50
N GLY A 133 -4.75 16.35 4.12
CA GLY A 133 -5.21 15.02 4.48
C GLY A 133 -4.90 14.68 5.94
N PHE A 134 -5.80 13.93 6.55
CA PHE A 134 -5.62 13.31 7.86
C PHE A 134 -5.90 11.82 7.76
N SER A 135 -5.09 11.00 8.40
CA SER A 135 -5.32 9.55 8.51
C SER A 135 -5.14 9.11 9.95
N TYR A 136 -6.00 8.17 10.37
CA TYR A 136 -5.87 7.43 11.60
C TYR A 136 -5.81 5.94 11.30
N ARG A 137 -4.67 5.34 11.61
CA ARG A 137 -4.44 3.91 11.50
C ARG A 137 -4.56 3.27 12.87
N THR A 138 -5.57 2.43 13.01
CA THR A 138 -5.99 1.85 14.28
C THR A 138 -4.83 1.10 14.93
N LYS A 139 -4.52 1.44 16.19
CA LYS A 139 -3.42 0.87 16.99
C LYS A 139 -2.03 1.05 16.39
N ASP A 140 -1.83 1.99 15.47
CA ASP A 140 -0.55 2.20 14.80
C ASP A 140 -0.11 3.67 14.80
N ALA A 141 -0.78 4.52 14.03
CA ALA A 141 -0.31 5.88 13.80
C ALA A 141 -1.44 6.89 13.47
N LEU A 142 -1.12 8.16 13.65
CA LEU A 142 -1.87 9.31 13.13
C LEU A 142 -1.00 10.01 12.09
N SER A 143 -1.56 10.34 10.93
CA SER A 143 -0.84 11.01 9.85
C SER A 143 -1.48 12.32 9.48
N VAL A 144 -0.65 13.33 9.23
CA VAL A 144 -1.05 14.60 8.61
C VAL A 144 -0.31 14.74 7.30
N MET A 145 -1.05 15.12 6.26
CA MET A 145 -0.53 15.16 4.90
C MET A 145 -0.93 16.46 4.23
N VAL A 146 -0.05 17.02 3.42
CA VAL A 146 -0.34 18.19 2.58
C VAL A 146 0.29 17.97 1.21
N GLY A 147 -0.36 18.47 0.17
CA GLY A 147 0.25 18.43 -1.15
C GLY A 147 -0.34 19.41 -2.14
N TYR A 148 0.30 19.41 -3.31
CA TYR A 148 0.04 20.33 -4.39
C TYR A 148 0.13 19.61 -5.74
N ASN A 149 -0.90 19.77 -6.55
CA ASN A 149 -0.99 19.32 -7.92
C ASN A 149 -0.84 20.53 -8.84
N TYR A 150 0.21 20.53 -9.66
CA TYR A 150 0.44 21.52 -10.69
C TYR A 150 -0.07 20.99 -12.03
N LYS A 151 -1.13 21.62 -12.55
CA LYS A 151 -1.71 21.37 -13.89
C LYS A 151 -1.98 19.90 -14.19
N ASP A 152 -2.38 19.12 -13.18
CA ASP A 152 -2.59 17.67 -13.26
C ASP A 152 -1.39 16.84 -13.76
N GLN A 153 -0.20 17.43 -13.86
CA GLN A 153 1.01 16.82 -14.40
C GLN A 153 2.05 16.54 -13.33
N LEU A 154 2.23 17.44 -12.38
CA LEU A 154 3.17 17.26 -11.28
C LEU A 154 2.41 17.26 -9.96
N SER A 155 2.70 16.28 -9.12
CA SER A 155 2.14 16.16 -7.77
C SER A 155 3.27 16.16 -6.77
N PHE A 156 3.18 17.03 -5.78
CA PHE A 156 4.08 17.07 -4.63
C PHE A 156 3.27 16.78 -3.38
N GLY A 157 3.79 15.94 -2.51
CA GLY A 157 3.16 15.62 -1.23
C GLY A 157 4.20 15.54 -0.13
N TYR A 158 3.78 15.90 1.06
CA TYR A 158 4.53 15.69 2.29
C TYR A 158 3.59 15.10 3.33
N SER A 159 4.05 14.07 4.03
CA SER A 159 3.35 13.45 5.15
C SER A 159 4.22 13.44 6.39
N TYR A 160 3.55 13.51 7.53
CA TYR A 160 4.15 13.27 8.83
C TYR A 160 3.32 12.24 9.58
N ASP A 161 3.95 11.09 9.86
CA ASP A 161 3.36 9.94 10.53
C ASP A 161 3.80 9.89 11.98
N LEU A 162 2.86 10.11 12.91
CA LEU A 162 3.05 9.99 14.35
C LEU A 162 2.63 8.60 14.81
N SER A 163 3.60 7.75 15.16
CA SER A 163 3.32 6.46 15.79
C SER A 163 2.71 6.66 17.18
N ILE A 164 1.57 6.01 17.43
CA ILE A 164 0.90 6.03 18.75
C ILE A 164 1.21 4.79 19.60
N THR A 165 1.88 3.80 19.01
CA THR A 165 2.34 2.56 19.66
C THR A 165 3.47 2.83 20.66
N ASP A 166 3.89 1.79 21.38
CA ASP A 166 5.01 1.85 22.32
C ASP A 166 6.34 2.28 21.67
N ILE A 167 6.44 2.19 20.32
CA ILE A 167 7.59 2.67 19.58
C ILE A 167 7.77 4.18 19.66
N LYS A 168 6.73 4.95 20.03
CA LYS A 168 6.81 6.40 20.23
C LYS A 168 7.84 6.82 21.29
N LYS A 169 8.25 5.89 22.16
CA LYS A 169 9.32 6.11 23.15
C LYS A 169 10.71 6.19 22.50
N TYR A 170 10.85 5.66 21.28
CA TYR A 170 12.11 5.54 20.55
C TYR A 170 12.06 6.18 19.16
N SER A 171 10.88 6.56 18.68
CA SER A 171 10.67 7.24 17.40
C SER A 171 9.79 8.47 17.61
N THR A 172 10.21 9.59 17.05
CA THR A 172 9.41 10.83 17.03
C THR A 172 8.37 10.85 15.92
N GLY A 173 8.38 9.87 15.02
CA GLY A 173 7.56 9.82 13.81
C GLY A 173 8.41 9.78 12.53
N THR A 174 7.74 9.75 11.38
CA THR A 174 8.39 9.66 10.07
C THR A 174 7.95 10.80 9.17
N HIS A 175 8.90 11.41 8.48
CA HIS A 175 8.67 12.41 7.44
C HIS A 175 8.76 11.72 6.07
N GLU A 176 7.73 11.84 5.24
CA GLU A 176 7.76 11.30 3.88
C GLU A 176 7.50 12.38 2.84
N LEU A 177 8.17 12.24 1.69
CA LEU A 177 8.05 13.13 0.56
C LEU A 177 7.61 12.32 -0.66
N MET A 178 6.60 12.83 -1.37
CA MET A 178 6.06 12.24 -2.59
C MET A 178 6.25 13.17 -3.77
N LEU A 179 6.75 12.60 -4.88
CA LEU A 179 6.77 13.24 -6.19
C LEU A 179 6.03 12.34 -7.20
N GLY A 180 5.01 12.90 -7.84
CA GLY A 180 4.26 12.26 -8.90
C GLY A 180 4.42 13.01 -10.22
N ILE A 181 4.65 12.28 -11.31
CA ILE A 181 4.72 12.83 -12.66
C ILE A 181 3.70 12.09 -13.51
N ARG A 182 2.76 12.82 -14.09
CA ARG A 182 1.74 12.30 -15.00
C ARG A 182 2.02 12.79 -16.42
N PHE A 183 2.24 11.84 -17.30
CA PHE A 183 2.35 12.11 -18.74
C PHE A 183 0.94 12.22 -19.34
N ASN A 184 0.75 13.19 -20.25
CA ASN A 184 -0.53 13.39 -20.92
C ASN A 184 -0.98 12.12 -21.67
N LYS A 185 -2.29 11.91 -21.73
CA LYS A 185 -2.89 10.83 -22.53
C LYS A 185 -2.43 10.97 -23.99
N PHE A 186 -1.97 9.87 -24.59
CA PHE A 186 -1.93 9.77 -26.04
C PHE A 186 -3.34 10.12 -26.54
N LYS A 187 -3.45 11.14 -27.41
CA LYS A 187 -4.72 11.53 -28.04
C LYS A 187 -5.36 10.26 -28.59
N GLU A 188 -6.51 9.88 -28.04
CA GLU A 188 -7.35 8.85 -28.62
C GLU A 188 -7.72 9.37 -30.01
N SER A 189 -7.13 8.75 -31.04
CA SER A 189 -7.37 9.11 -32.44
C SER A 189 -8.88 9.12 -32.70
N GLU A 190 -9.38 10.20 -33.28
CA GLU A 190 -10.78 10.44 -33.66
C GLU A 190 -11.37 9.41 -34.65
N SER A 191 -10.73 8.26 -34.86
CA SER A 191 -11.15 7.25 -35.85
C SER A 191 -12.43 6.49 -35.46
N ARG A 192 -12.95 6.63 -34.23
CA ARG A 192 -14.19 5.97 -33.79
C ARG A 192 -15.46 6.81 -33.99
N ALA A 193 -15.34 8.08 -34.39
CA ALA A 193 -16.50 8.96 -34.64
C ALA A 193 -17.09 8.83 -36.06
N LYS A 194 -16.73 7.80 -36.82
CA LYS A 194 -17.16 7.62 -38.23
C LYS A 194 -17.86 6.31 -38.55
N ILE A 195 -18.32 5.59 -37.53
CA ILE A 195 -19.18 4.41 -37.72
C ILE A 195 -20.46 4.62 -36.89
N GLU A 196 -21.26 5.59 -37.33
CA GLU A 196 -22.72 5.59 -37.19
C GLU A 196 -23.33 5.44 -38.58
#